data_AF-A0A1D1VVU2-F1
#
_entry.id   AF-A0A1D1VVU2-F1
#
_cell.length_a   1.000
_cell.length_b   1.000
_cell.length_c   1.000
_cell.angle_alpha   90.00
_cell.angle_beta   90.00
_cell.angle_gamma   90.00
#
_symmetry.space_group_name_H-M   'P 1'
#
loop_
_entity.id
_entity.type
_entity.pdbx_description
1 polymer ?
#
loop_
_entity_poly.entity_id
_entity_poly.type
_entity_poly.pdbx_seq_one_letter_code
_entity_poly.pdbx_strand_id
1 'polypeptide(L)'
;MDLRELYKEDFPAEAIVTDLISRGDGQTQLEMGLRKFREYREQANLELRKNAFKYHSAILTASREMQDLEKNLTDLKSTLAEQKQLLENVTETAPEVEGAERDRRSGYFGNSLDSLASRYRSDATEIGVGDKDIPLWFREATLDIEDLYEMRQFEEATNLLIKAQEYFRSVRDTSLMTKADVYYRPILYAEEQLLIHLLQALNAALGCPFGINDSLTKLLVQLLRRLGKNYDACIAFLDLRTQLIHTSLKAKPLDRRSLIPVEARAEILFLSIEDALKKYHDFGFEGMACKSALNGWVKFHVDAFANDHLEQLFTSQASLTACASCVRSVRKHAARLTSLGMDLSLLLDGHLESQNRVFLEQMVKDFIENKTNLLKDQRIEPTVFPTKEAVASLDNIALSGLGMAAVYVDGLRLNIASQHIDFAKSFLQLVGDVTEIATESMKNVVNSLVKKAFEPLLDDLQYSVKQLTASKPNVGVLSATVDFCLKNLIPNAEDAMKTKFAIQSSQLFVTEKDALIKMQSTLKSKAKLPATIV
;
A
#
# COMPACT_ATOMS: atom_id res chain seq x y z
N MET A 1 -0.98 22.01 -43.06
CA MET A 1 -1.73 23.11 -42.43
C MET A 1 -0.72 23.96 -41.67
N ASP A 2 -0.64 25.24 -42.02
CA ASP A 2 0.34 26.19 -41.48
C ASP A 2 -0.15 26.72 -40.12
N LEU A 3 0.75 26.84 -39.12
CA LEU A 3 0.41 27.14 -37.73
C LEU A 3 -0.28 28.51 -37.56
N ARG A 4 -0.05 29.43 -38.49
CA ARG A 4 -0.63 30.78 -38.47
C ARG A 4 -2.13 30.80 -38.76
N GLU A 5 -2.68 29.76 -39.38
CA GLU A 5 -4.10 29.68 -39.68
C GLU A 5 -4.96 29.28 -38.46
N LEU A 6 -4.36 28.58 -37.49
CA LEU A 6 -5.03 28.16 -36.24
C LEU A 6 -5.22 29.29 -35.22
N TYR A 7 -4.52 30.41 -35.38
CA TYR A 7 -4.58 31.56 -34.48
C TYR A 7 -5.53 32.68 -34.97
N LYS A 8 -6.26 32.45 -36.08
CA LYS A 8 -7.27 33.40 -36.56
C LYS A 8 -8.53 33.29 -35.70
N GLU A 9 -9.10 34.41 -35.29
CA GLU A 9 -10.31 34.46 -34.42
C GLU A 9 -11.51 33.73 -35.05
N ASP A 10 -11.65 33.78 -36.38
CA ASP A 10 -12.67 33.07 -37.16
C ASP A 10 -12.10 31.84 -37.87
N PHE A 11 -11.72 30.79 -37.12
CA PHE A 11 -11.19 29.55 -37.70
C PHE A 11 -12.30 28.74 -38.40
N PRO A 12 -12.28 28.58 -39.74
CA PRO A 12 -13.37 27.92 -40.47
C PRO A 12 -13.17 26.39 -40.46
N ALA A 13 -13.45 25.77 -39.31
CA ALA A 13 -13.26 24.34 -39.09
C ALA A 13 -14.03 23.48 -40.11
N GLU A 14 -15.27 23.86 -40.43
CA GLU A 14 -16.14 23.10 -41.33
C GLU A 14 -15.65 23.12 -42.78
N ALA A 15 -15.13 24.26 -43.26
CA ALA A 15 -14.62 24.39 -44.64
C ALA A 15 -13.38 23.50 -44.87
N ILE A 16 -12.50 23.40 -43.88
CA ILE A 16 -11.29 22.59 -43.94
C ILE A 16 -11.61 21.10 -43.89
N VAL A 17 -12.54 20.70 -43.01
CA VAL A 17 -13.01 19.30 -42.93
C VAL A 17 -13.71 18.89 -44.23
N THR A 18 -14.46 19.79 -44.86
CA THR A 18 -15.15 19.52 -46.12
C THR A 18 -14.17 19.39 -47.30
N ASP A 19 -13.12 20.23 -47.37
CA ASP A 19 -12.03 20.08 -48.36
C ASP A 19 -11.27 18.75 -48.17
N LEU A 20 -10.98 18.36 -46.92
CA LEU A 20 -10.32 17.09 -46.59
C LEU A 20 -11.15 15.85 -46.99
N ILE A 21 -12.47 15.90 -46.82
CA ILE A 21 -13.38 14.80 -47.21
C ILE A 21 -13.50 14.69 -48.73
N SER A 22 -13.44 15.81 -49.46
CA SER A 22 -13.61 15.83 -50.92
C SER A 22 -12.44 15.24 -51.72
N ARG A 23 -11.27 15.04 -51.10
CA ARG A 23 -10.03 14.57 -51.77
C ARG A 23 -9.83 13.04 -51.75
N GLY A 24 -10.86 12.28 -51.39
CA GLY A 24 -10.95 10.84 -51.70
C GLY A 24 -10.14 9.88 -50.82
N ASP A 25 -9.25 10.36 -49.95
CA ASP A 25 -8.60 9.56 -48.90
C ASP A 25 -8.72 10.24 -47.54
N GLY A 26 -9.98 10.53 -47.16
CA GLY A 26 -10.29 11.34 -46.00
C GLY A 26 -9.82 10.74 -44.67
N GLN A 27 -9.80 9.40 -44.56
CA GLN A 27 -9.48 8.72 -43.31
C GLN A 27 -7.99 8.83 -42.93
N THR A 28 -7.08 8.52 -43.86
CA THR A 28 -5.63 8.59 -43.58
C THR A 28 -5.17 10.04 -43.37
N GLN A 29 -5.79 10.99 -44.07
CA GLN A 29 -5.49 12.42 -43.94
C GLN A 29 -6.06 13.01 -42.63
N LEU A 30 -7.24 12.55 -42.18
CA LEU A 30 -7.79 12.88 -40.86
C LEU A 30 -6.94 12.30 -39.73
N GLU A 31 -6.49 11.05 -39.85
CA GLU A 31 -5.60 10.41 -38.87
C GLU A 31 -4.25 11.14 -38.78
N MET A 32 -3.66 11.51 -39.92
CA MET A 32 -2.44 12.30 -39.97
C MET A 32 -2.64 13.72 -39.41
N GLY A 33 -3.80 14.34 -39.68
CA GLY A 33 -4.18 15.65 -39.14
C GLY A 33 -4.36 15.62 -37.62
N LEU A 34 -5.06 14.61 -37.10
CA LEU A 34 -5.23 14.38 -35.66
C LEU A 34 -3.91 14.11 -34.96
N ARG A 35 -3.02 13.34 -35.60
CA ARG A 35 -1.67 13.08 -35.07
C ARG A 35 -0.86 14.37 -34.97
N LYS A 36 -0.83 15.18 -36.03
CA LYS A 36 -0.16 16.49 -36.01
C LYS A 36 -0.77 17.44 -34.98
N PHE A 37 -2.09 17.46 -34.84
CA PHE A 37 -2.76 18.26 -33.83
C PHE A 37 -2.40 17.83 -32.40
N ARG A 38 -2.31 16.52 -32.14
CA ARG A 38 -1.83 16.01 -30.85
C ARG A 38 -0.37 16.40 -30.60
N GLU A 39 0.50 16.26 -31.60
CA GLU A 39 1.91 16.65 -31.50
C GLU A 39 2.05 18.17 -31.21
N TYR A 40 1.28 19.02 -31.90
CA TYR A 40 1.26 20.46 -31.62
C TYR A 40 0.68 20.79 -30.25
N ARG A 41 -0.37 20.08 -29.81
CA ARG A 41 -0.92 20.25 -28.46
C ARG A 41 0.09 19.85 -27.39
N GLU A 42 0.87 18.79 -27.61
CA GLU A 42 1.92 18.37 -26.70
C GLU A 42 3.08 19.38 -26.67
N GLN A 43 3.51 19.90 -27.82
CA GLN A 43 4.54 20.94 -27.90
C GLN A 43 4.09 22.25 -27.24
N ALA A 44 2.86 22.72 -27.52
CA ALA A 44 2.32 23.91 -26.88
C ALA A 44 2.21 23.74 -25.36
N ASN A 45 1.77 22.58 -24.87
CA ASN A 45 1.74 22.29 -23.44
C ASN A 45 3.14 22.24 -22.82
N LEU A 46 4.13 21.70 -23.54
CA LEU A 46 5.52 21.66 -23.07
C LEU A 46 6.10 23.08 -22.95
N GLU A 47 5.86 23.93 -23.96
CA GLU A 47 6.30 25.32 -23.96
C GLU A 47 5.58 26.17 -22.90
N LEU A 48 4.26 26.00 -22.75
CA LEU A 48 3.50 26.63 -21.67
C LEU A 48 4.01 26.22 -20.30
N ARG A 49 4.29 24.94 -20.07
CA ARG A 49 4.86 24.46 -18.80
C ARG A 49 6.26 25.03 -18.56
N LYS A 50 7.11 25.07 -19.59
CA LYS A 50 8.46 25.63 -19.50
C LYS A 50 8.44 27.13 -19.22
N ASN A 51 7.54 27.86 -19.86
CA ASN A 51 7.36 29.29 -19.64
C ASN A 51 6.75 29.57 -18.27
N ALA A 52 5.72 28.82 -17.86
CA ALA A 52 5.14 28.93 -16.52
C ALA A 52 6.19 28.67 -15.43
N PHE A 53 7.02 27.64 -15.60
CA PHE A 53 8.13 27.36 -14.67
C PHE A 53 9.17 28.48 -14.64
N LYS A 54 9.58 28.98 -15.82
CA LYS A 54 10.55 30.07 -15.94
C LYS A 54 10.05 31.35 -15.27
N TYR A 55 8.80 31.74 -15.54
CA TYR A 55 8.21 32.93 -14.92
C TYR A 55 7.97 32.74 -13.43
N HIS A 56 7.50 31.58 -12.99
CA HIS A 56 7.32 31.31 -11.56
C HIS A 56 8.66 31.33 -10.81
N SER A 57 9.72 30.74 -11.37
CA SER A 57 11.07 30.79 -10.77
C SER A 57 11.63 32.21 -10.75
N ALA A 58 11.41 33.01 -11.80
CA ALA A 58 11.86 34.39 -11.85
C ALA A 58 11.10 35.25 -10.83
N ILE A 59 9.79 35.07 -10.70
CA ILE A 59 8.94 35.75 -9.71
C ILE A 59 9.40 35.39 -8.29
N LEU A 60 9.61 34.10 -7.98
CA LEU A 60 10.07 33.68 -6.66
C LEU A 60 11.46 34.24 -6.30
N THR A 61 12.36 34.33 -7.29
CA THR A 61 13.69 34.92 -7.09
C THR A 61 13.58 36.41 -6.84
N ALA A 62 12.79 37.12 -7.65
CA ALA A 62 12.52 38.55 -7.47
C ALA A 62 11.85 38.84 -6.12
N SER A 63 10.89 38.01 -5.68
CA SER A 63 10.25 38.15 -4.36
C SER A 63 11.24 37.99 -3.21
N ARG A 64 12.20 37.06 -3.30
CA ARG A 64 13.26 36.92 -2.28
C ARG A 64 14.20 38.12 -2.27
N GLU A 65 14.63 38.59 -3.44
CA GLU A 65 15.47 39.79 -3.56
C GLU A 65 14.74 41.03 -3.02
N MET A 66 13.43 41.15 -3.26
CA MET A 66 12.61 42.22 -2.68
C MET A 66 12.54 42.13 -1.15
N GLN A 67 12.35 40.94 -0.58
CA GLN A 67 12.35 40.75 0.88
C GLN A 67 13.70 41.11 1.51
N ASP A 68 14.82 40.72 0.88
CA ASP A 68 16.16 41.08 1.35
C ASP A 68 16.39 42.60 1.27
N LEU A 69 15.90 43.25 0.21
CA LEU A 69 15.95 44.71 0.07
C LEU A 69 15.06 45.43 1.08
N GLU A 70 13.86 44.92 1.35
CA GLU A 70 12.96 45.46 2.38
C GLU A 70 13.60 45.39 3.77
N LYS A 71 14.22 44.26 4.09
CA LYS A 71 14.97 44.09 5.35
C LYS A 71 16.11 45.12 5.45
N ASN A 72 16.93 45.24 4.41
CA ASN A 72 18.01 46.23 4.38
C ASN A 72 17.49 47.66 4.52
N LEU A 73 16.34 47.99 3.93
CA LEU A 73 15.70 49.29 4.08
C LEU A 73 15.19 49.53 5.50
N THR A 74 14.64 48.51 6.16
CA THR A 74 14.23 48.64 7.56
C THR A 74 15.42 48.88 8.49
N ASP A 75 16.54 48.21 8.25
CA ASP A 75 17.79 48.40 8.98
C ASP A 75 18.40 49.79 8.71
N LEU A 76 18.28 50.29 7.47
CA LEU A 76 18.74 51.64 7.14
C LEU A 76 17.85 52.72 7.76
N LYS A 77 16.54 52.47 7.84
CA LYS A 77 15.59 53.37 8.48
C LYS A 77 15.79 53.45 9.99
N SER A 78 16.12 52.34 10.64
CA SER A 78 16.43 52.34 12.08
C SER A 78 17.73 53.11 12.36
N THR A 79 18.80 52.85 11.61
CA THR A 79 20.07 53.59 11.74
C THR A 79 19.92 55.08 11.45
N LEU A 80 19.09 55.47 10.47
CA LEU A 80 18.79 56.87 10.20
C LEU A 80 17.97 57.51 11.34
N ALA A 81 17.04 56.78 11.94
CA ALA A 81 16.29 57.24 13.10
C ALA A 81 17.20 57.46 14.32
N GLU A 82 18.16 56.56 14.55
CA GLU A 82 19.19 56.71 15.57
C GLU A 82 20.07 57.95 15.32
N GLN A 83 20.52 58.16 14.08
CA GLN A 83 21.28 59.36 13.71
C GLN A 83 20.45 60.65 13.86
N LYS A 84 19.17 60.62 13.52
CA LYS A 84 18.26 61.75 13.70
C LYS A 84 18.09 62.08 15.17
N GLN A 85 17.87 61.09 16.03
CA GLN A 85 17.74 61.30 17.48
C GLN A 85 19.03 61.87 18.10
N LEU A 86 20.19 61.41 17.62
CA LEU A 86 21.49 61.97 18.01
C LEU A 86 21.64 63.44 17.57
N LEU A 87 21.18 63.80 16.36
CA LEU A 87 21.18 65.17 15.86
C LEU A 87 20.19 66.06 16.63
N GLU A 88 19.00 65.54 16.97
CA GLU A 88 17.95 66.26 17.70
C GLU A 88 18.45 66.65 19.11
N ASN A 89 19.14 65.72 19.79
CA ASN A 89 19.83 65.96 21.06
C ASN A 89 20.97 66.99 20.95
N VAL A 90 21.60 67.13 19.78
CA VAL A 90 22.63 68.15 19.52
C VAL A 90 21.97 69.52 19.22
N THR A 91 20.83 69.55 18.53
CA THR A 91 20.11 70.79 18.22
C THR A 91 19.37 71.41 19.41
N GLU A 92 18.99 70.62 20.43
CA GLU A 92 18.44 71.17 21.69
C GLU A 92 19.47 71.97 22.52
N THR A 93 20.75 71.99 22.11
CA THR A 93 21.81 72.80 22.76
C THR A 93 22.11 74.14 22.07
N ALA A 94 21.32 74.59 21.09
CA ALA A 94 21.53 75.87 20.39
C ALA A 94 20.24 76.73 20.35
N PRO A 95 20.31 78.06 20.56
CA PRO A 95 19.13 78.90 20.70
C PRO A 95 18.49 79.28 19.36
N GLU A 96 17.18 79.54 19.46
CA GLU A 96 16.18 79.88 18.44
C GLU A 96 16.58 80.98 17.45
N VAL A 97 16.21 80.81 16.17
CA VAL A 97 15.78 81.92 15.28
C VAL A 97 14.72 81.43 14.28
N GLU A 98 13.59 82.14 14.26
CA GLU A 98 12.47 82.04 13.33
C GLU A 98 12.85 82.29 11.86
N GLY A 99 12.08 81.73 10.92
CA GLY A 99 12.11 82.18 9.53
C GLY A 99 11.39 81.24 8.57
N ALA A 100 10.20 81.64 8.14
CA ALA A 100 9.40 81.02 7.10
C ALA A 100 10.14 80.84 5.77
N GLU A 101 9.89 79.75 5.03
CA GLU A 101 9.20 79.81 3.74
C GLU A 101 9.05 78.44 3.06
N ARG A 102 8.02 78.41 2.22
CA ARG A 102 7.35 77.29 1.60
C ARG A 102 8.11 76.74 0.39
N ASP A 103 7.98 75.42 0.23
CA ASP A 103 7.51 74.75 -1.00
C ASP A 103 8.43 74.77 -2.23
N ARG A 104 8.95 73.58 -2.60
CA ARG A 104 8.55 72.87 -3.84
C ARG A 104 9.42 71.64 -4.17
N ARG A 105 8.72 70.60 -4.65
CA ARG A 105 9.16 69.41 -5.42
C ARG A 105 9.68 68.21 -4.61
N SER A 106 8.88 67.15 -4.58
CA SER A 106 9.05 66.06 -5.56
C SER A 106 7.91 65.06 -5.45
N GLY A 107 7.18 64.87 -6.55
CA GLY A 107 6.09 63.92 -6.65
C GLY A 107 6.56 62.57 -7.18
N TYR A 108 5.88 61.54 -6.66
CA TYR A 108 5.54 60.28 -7.32
C TYR A 108 6.67 59.32 -7.72
N PHE A 109 7.05 58.43 -6.79
CA PHE A 109 7.09 56.97 -7.07
C PHE A 109 7.10 56.14 -5.77
N GLY A 110 6.20 56.44 -4.84
CA GLY A 110 6.07 55.68 -3.59
C GLY A 110 4.67 55.86 -3.04
N ASN A 111 3.73 55.02 -3.47
CA ASN A 111 2.34 55.04 -2.97
C ASN A 111 1.61 53.68 -3.09
N SER A 112 2.30 52.56 -3.38
CA SER A 112 1.60 51.25 -3.52
C SER A 112 1.73 50.33 -2.30
N LEU A 113 2.83 50.41 -1.53
CA LEU A 113 3.03 49.61 -0.30
C LEU A 113 2.91 50.46 0.98
N ASP A 114 3.27 51.74 0.91
CA ASP A 114 2.96 52.72 1.98
C ASP A 114 1.45 52.96 2.12
N SER A 115 0.64 52.63 1.11
CA SER A 115 -0.83 52.76 1.15
C SER A 115 -1.51 51.66 1.99
N LEU A 116 -0.90 50.47 2.13
CA LEU A 116 -1.43 49.42 3.00
C LEU A 116 -0.96 49.65 4.44
N ALA A 117 0.33 49.94 4.63
CA ALA A 117 0.90 50.17 5.96
C ALA A 117 0.47 51.51 6.60
N SER A 118 0.20 52.56 5.81
CA SER A 118 -0.33 53.85 6.32
C SER A 118 -1.83 53.79 6.66
N ARG A 119 -2.60 52.89 6.03
CA ARG A 119 -4.01 52.66 6.39
C ARG A 119 -4.19 52.13 7.80
N TYR A 120 -3.16 51.51 8.37
CA TYR A 120 -3.16 51.02 9.75
C TYR A 120 -2.60 52.01 10.79
N ARG A 121 -2.17 53.22 10.40
CA ARG A 121 -1.40 54.10 11.31
C ARG A 121 -1.88 55.56 11.45
N SER A 122 -2.88 56.04 10.72
CA SER A 122 -3.33 57.44 10.82
C SER A 122 -4.85 57.58 10.80
N ASP A 123 -5.35 58.28 11.81
CA ASP A 123 -6.76 58.58 12.06
C ASP A 123 -7.49 59.30 10.92
N ALA A 124 -8.78 58.95 10.82
CA ALA A 124 -9.93 59.76 10.48
C ALA A 124 -9.81 60.76 9.31
N THR A 125 -10.45 60.43 8.18
CA THR A 125 -11.41 61.34 7.52
C THR A 125 -12.35 60.59 6.57
N GLU A 126 -13.64 60.73 6.89
CA GLU A 126 -14.83 60.63 6.03
C GLU A 126 -15.05 59.39 5.15
N ILE A 127 -15.76 58.40 5.73
CA ILE A 127 -16.96 57.73 5.17
C ILE A 127 -17.80 57.21 6.36
N GLY A 128 -19.12 57.47 6.34
CA GLY A 128 -20.15 56.72 7.07
C GLY A 128 -20.03 56.61 8.60
N VAL A 129 -20.81 57.43 9.31
CA VAL A 129 -21.06 57.32 10.76
C VAL A 129 -21.64 55.93 11.07
N GLY A 130 -20.83 55.05 11.69
CA GLY A 130 -21.31 53.78 12.23
C GLY A 130 -20.26 52.68 12.41
N ASP A 131 -19.13 52.76 11.69
CA ASP A 131 -18.30 51.57 11.46
C ASP A 131 -16.89 51.64 12.10
N LYS A 132 -16.48 52.80 12.65
CA LYS A 132 -15.13 53.04 13.21
C LYS A 132 -14.71 52.12 14.37
N ASP A 133 -15.65 51.45 15.00
CA ASP A 133 -15.40 50.58 16.16
C ASP A 133 -14.80 49.20 15.77
N ILE A 134 -14.85 48.83 14.48
CA ILE A 134 -14.32 47.56 13.97
C ILE A 134 -12.97 47.80 13.26
N PRO A 135 -11.88 47.08 13.61
CA PRO A 135 -10.58 47.22 12.96
C PRO A 135 -10.62 46.99 11.45
N LEU A 136 -9.85 47.78 10.70
CA LEU A 136 -9.79 47.69 9.22
C LEU A 136 -9.36 46.30 8.73
N TRP A 137 -8.41 45.65 9.41
CA TRP A 137 -7.94 44.30 9.04
C TRP A 137 -9.04 43.25 9.10
N PHE A 138 -10.05 43.45 9.94
CA PHE A 138 -11.18 42.53 10.04
C PHE A 138 -12.22 42.79 8.94
N ARG A 139 -12.31 44.03 8.44
CA ARG A 139 -13.21 44.39 7.33
C ARG A 139 -12.64 43.94 5.98
N GLU A 140 -11.33 44.05 5.80
CA GLU A 140 -10.62 43.63 4.58
C GLU A 140 -10.28 42.12 4.60
N ALA A 141 -10.39 41.45 5.76
CA ALA A 141 -10.02 40.05 5.94
C ALA A 141 -10.58 39.09 4.89
N THR A 142 -11.82 39.27 4.44
CA THR A 142 -12.42 38.40 3.41
C THR A 142 -11.63 38.45 2.11
N LEU A 143 -11.34 39.66 1.61
CA LEU A 143 -10.60 39.88 0.37
C LEU A 143 -9.17 39.37 0.51
N ASP A 144 -8.53 39.67 1.64
CA ASP A 144 -7.17 39.23 1.92
C ASP A 144 -7.08 37.68 1.99
N ILE A 145 -8.06 37.00 2.59
CA ILE A 145 -8.11 35.53 2.62
C ILE A 145 -8.30 34.98 1.20
N GLU A 146 -9.15 35.63 0.39
CA GLU A 146 -9.39 35.25 -1.00
C GLU A 146 -8.11 35.34 -1.85
N ASP A 147 -7.43 36.48 -1.80
CA ASP A 147 -6.16 36.69 -2.50
C ASP A 147 -5.09 35.68 -2.04
N LEU A 148 -4.98 35.44 -0.72
CA LEU A 148 -3.97 34.53 -0.16
C LEU A 148 -4.19 33.07 -0.57
N TYR A 149 -5.43 32.59 -0.65
CA TYR A 149 -5.66 31.22 -1.12
C TYR A 149 -5.46 31.09 -2.64
N GLU A 150 -5.77 32.13 -3.43
CA GLU A 150 -5.50 32.15 -4.88
C GLU A 150 -4.00 32.11 -5.17
N MET A 151 -3.20 32.83 -4.37
CA MET A 151 -1.74 32.79 -4.40
C MET A 151 -1.13 31.49 -3.83
N ARG A 152 -1.96 30.55 -3.35
CA ARG A 152 -1.56 29.30 -2.68
C ARG A 152 -0.74 29.51 -1.40
N GLN A 153 -0.82 30.69 -0.80
CA GLN A 153 -0.23 30.99 0.52
C GLN A 153 -1.17 30.52 1.63
N PHE A 154 -1.43 29.21 1.67
CA PHE A 154 -2.42 28.61 2.55
C PHE A 154 -2.15 28.83 4.05
N GLU A 155 -0.87 28.94 4.44
CA GLU A 155 -0.48 29.16 5.83
C GLU A 155 -0.87 30.55 6.32
N GLU A 156 -0.62 31.57 5.50
CA GLU A 156 -0.98 32.96 5.78
C GLU A 156 -2.51 33.13 5.80
N ALA A 157 -3.21 32.53 4.82
CA ALA A 157 -4.68 32.51 4.80
C ALA A 157 -5.27 31.87 6.06
N THR A 158 -4.70 30.74 6.50
CA THR A 158 -5.13 30.04 7.72
C THR A 158 -4.85 30.88 8.98
N ASN A 159 -3.71 31.55 9.05
CA ASN A 159 -3.36 32.42 10.17
C ASN A 159 -4.32 33.62 10.27
N LEU A 160 -4.64 34.26 9.14
CA LEU A 160 -5.57 35.38 9.09
C LEU A 160 -7.00 34.95 9.47
N LEU A 161 -7.43 33.78 8.99
CA LEU A 161 -8.73 33.22 9.34
C LEU A 161 -8.84 32.90 10.84
N ILE A 162 -7.84 32.26 11.43
CA ILE A 162 -7.82 31.98 12.89
C ILE A 162 -7.87 33.29 13.68
N LYS A 163 -7.09 34.30 13.27
CA LYS A 163 -7.10 35.63 13.89
C LYS A 163 -8.48 36.29 13.81
N ALA A 164 -9.17 36.17 12.67
CA ALA A 164 -10.52 36.67 12.50
C ALA A 164 -11.53 35.94 13.40
N GLN A 165 -11.46 34.61 13.49
CA GLN A 165 -12.30 33.80 14.38
C GLN A 165 -12.07 34.15 15.86
N GLU A 166 -10.82 34.33 16.29
CA GLU A 166 -10.46 34.73 17.65
C GLU A 166 -10.98 36.12 17.99
N TYR A 167 -10.81 37.08 17.07
CA TYR A 167 -11.34 38.43 17.25
C TYR A 167 -12.86 38.41 17.42
N PHE A 168 -13.59 37.73 16.52
CA PHE A 168 -15.05 37.64 16.61
C PHE A 168 -15.51 36.99 17.92
N ARG A 169 -14.83 35.94 18.40
CA ARG A 169 -15.09 35.32 19.72
C ARG A 169 -14.77 36.23 20.91
N SER A 170 -13.85 37.18 20.76
CA SER A 170 -13.45 38.11 21.82
C SER A 170 -14.42 39.27 22.03
N VAL A 171 -15.24 39.60 21.01
CA VAL A 171 -16.24 40.67 21.08
C VAL A 171 -17.38 40.24 21.99
N ARG A 172 -17.52 40.89 23.16
CA ARG A 172 -18.58 40.61 24.15
C ARG A 172 -19.74 41.59 24.11
N ASP A 173 -19.58 42.73 23.43
CA ASP A 173 -20.62 43.74 23.29
C ASP A 173 -21.60 43.34 22.18
N THR A 174 -22.89 43.19 22.53
CA THR A 174 -23.97 42.81 21.63
C THR A 174 -24.13 43.76 20.44
N SER A 175 -23.87 45.06 20.64
CA SER A 175 -24.01 46.09 19.60
C SER A 175 -22.87 46.01 18.57
N LEU A 176 -21.63 45.81 19.04
CA LEU A 176 -20.46 45.59 18.19
C LEU A 176 -20.49 44.23 17.51
N MET A 177 -20.97 43.19 18.20
CA MET A 177 -21.13 41.85 17.64
C MET A 177 -22.07 41.86 16.43
N THR A 178 -23.19 42.58 16.51
CA THR A 178 -24.13 42.70 15.38
C THR A 178 -23.50 43.38 14.15
N LYS A 179 -22.65 44.38 14.37
CA LYS A 179 -21.91 45.05 13.28
C LYS A 179 -20.78 44.15 12.73
N ALA A 180 -20.05 43.46 13.60
CA ALA A 180 -18.99 42.54 13.23
C ALA A 180 -19.54 41.30 12.48
N ASP A 181 -20.76 40.86 12.77
CA ASP A 181 -21.41 39.74 12.09
C ASP A 181 -21.56 39.97 10.58
N VAL A 182 -21.79 41.23 10.16
CA VAL A 182 -21.87 41.61 8.75
C VAL A 182 -20.57 41.29 8.00
N TYR A 183 -19.42 41.50 8.66
CA TYR A 183 -18.09 41.20 8.10
C TYR A 183 -17.67 39.75 8.32
N TYR A 184 -18.12 39.13 9.40
CA TYR A 184 -17.77 37.75 9.73
C TYR A 184 -18.47 36.72 8.84
N ARG A 185 -19.71 36.97 8.39
CA ARG A 185 -20.42 36.05 7.49
C ARG A 185 -19.67 35.78 6.16
N PRO A 186 -19.16 36.79 5.44
CA PRO A 186 -18.29 36.57 4.29
C PRO A 186 -16.99 35.81 4.62
N ILE A 187 -16.40 36.03 5.79
CA ILE A 187 -15.20 35.30 6.24
C ILE A 187 -15.49 33.79 6.37
N LEU A 188 -16.69 33.41 6.84
CA LEU A 188 -17.11 32.00 6.87
C LEU A 188 -17.23 31.39 5.47
N TYR A 189 -17.66 32.16 4.48
CA TYR A 189 -17.68 31.71 3.09
C TYR A 189 -16.25 31.55 2.53
N ALA A 190 -15.37 32.51 2.82
CA ALA A 190 -13.96 32.42 2.45
C ALA A 190 -13.25 31.22 3.12
N GLU A 191 -13.62 30.86 4.36
CA GLU A 191 -13.18 29.63 5.01
C GLU A 191 -13.58 28.38 4.21
N GLU A 192 -14.84 28.28 3.76
CA GLU A 192 -15.29 27.17 2.92
C GLU A 192 -14.49 27.07 1.61
N GLN A 193 -14.24 28.20 0.94
CA GLN A 193 -13.43 28.22 -0.27
C GLN A 193 -11.97 27.82 -0.01
N LEU A 194 -11.36 28.34 1.05
CA LEU A 194 -10.01 27.96 1.46
C LEU A 194 -9.90 26.45 1.71
N LEU A 195 -10.91 25.86 2.36
CA LEU A 195 -10.96 24.40 2.60
C LEU A 195 -11.03 23.61 1.29
N ILE A 196 -11.86 24.03 0.33
CA ILE A 196 -11.94 23.40 -0.99
C ILE A 196 -10.57 23.44 -1.69
N HIS A 197 -9.91 24.60 -1.69
CA HIS A 197 -8.59 24.76 -2.34
C HIS A 197 -7.48 23.97 -1.62
N LEU A 198 -7.50 23.90 -0.29
CA LEU A 198 -6.60 23.07 0.52
C LEU A 198 -6.76 21.57 0.17
N LEU A 199 -8.00 21.09 0.09
CA LEU A 199 -8.31 19.69 -0.26
C LEU A 199 -7.92 19.38 -1.71
N GLN A 200 -8.15 20.30 -2.64
CA GLN A 200 -7.70 20.18 -4.03
C GLN A 200 -6.16 20.16 -4.14
N ALA A 201 -5.47 21.03 -3.41
CA ALA A 201 -4.01 21.06 -3.36
C ALA A 201 -3.43 19.77 -2.78
N LEU A 202 -4.10 19.21 -1.76
CA LEU A 202 -3.72 17.94 -1.16
C LEU A 202 -3.86 16.81 -2.19
N ASN A 203 -5.01 16.71 -2.88
CA ASN A 203 -5.20 15.74 -3.96
C ASN A 203 -4.18 15.90 -5.10
N ALA A 204 -3.83 17.14 -5.46
CA ALA A 204 -2.83 17.44 -6.47
C ALA A 204 -1.39 17.08 -6.04
N ALA A 205 -1.12 16.88 -4.74
CA ALA A 205 0.19 16.48 -4.23
C ALA A 205 0.65 15.11 -4.76
N LEU A 206 -0.26 14.28 -5.27
CA LEU A 206 0.04 13.03 -6.00
C LEU A 206 0.45 13.23 -7.45
N GLY A 207 -0.02 14.31 -8.09
CA GLY A 207 0.21 14.61 -9.50
C GLY A 207 1.62 15.11 -9.79
N CYS A 208 2.48 15.20 -8.77
CA CYS A 208 3.87 15.61 -8.91
C CYS A 208 4.64 14.53 -9.70
N PRO A 209 5.32 14.89 -10.82
CA PRO A 209 6.09 13.95 -11.64
C PRO A 209 7.22 13.22 -10.88
N PHE A 210 7.59 13.74 -9.71
CA PHE A 210 8.68 13.26 -8.87
C PHE A 210 8.21 12.45 -7.65
N GLY A 211 6.92 12.09 -7.57
CA GLY A 211 6.32 11.37 -6.45
C GLY A 211 5.59 12.28 -5.46
N ILE A 212 5.12 11.72 -4.34
CA ILE A 212 4.40 12.48 -3.31
C ILE A 212 5.32 13.55 -2.72
N ASN A 213 4.85 14.80 -2.71
CA ASN A 213 5.49 15.86 -1.95
C ASN A 213 5.09 15.73 -0.46
N ASP A 214 5.81 14.87 0.27
CA ASP A 214 5.52 14.58 1.68
C ASP A 214 5.54 15.83 2.56
N SER A 215 6.39 16.83 2.26
CA SER A 215 6.43 18.10 2.98
C SER A 215 5.16 18.93 2.78
N LEU A 216 4.68 19.02 1.54
CA LEU A 216 3.43 19.71 1.21
C LEU A 216 2.23 18.98 1.83
N THR A 217 2.18 17.65 1.71
CA THR A 217 1.14 16.83 2.36
C THR A 217 1.11 17.08 3.86
N LYS A 218 2.29 17.11 4.51
CA LYS A 218 2.39 17.39 5.94
C LYS A 218 1.85 18.77 6.30
N LEU A 219 2.27 19.79 5.56
CA LEU A 219 1.79 21.16 5.76
C LEU A 219 0.28 21.25 5.61
N LEU A 220 -0.28 20.75 4.50
CA LEU A 220 -1.71 20.85 4.19
C LEU A 220 -2.58 20.11 5.24
N VAL A 221 -2.16 18.92 5.67
CA VAL A 221 -2.85 18.17 6.75
C VAL A 221 -2.80 18.94 8.06
N GLN A 222 -1.66 19.55 8.40
CA GLN A 222 -1.54 20.38 9.60
C GLN A 222 -2.44 21.63 9.55
N LEU A 223 -2.53 22.30 8.40
CA LEU A 223 -3.41 23.47 8.22
C LEU A 223 -4.89 23.09 8.40
N LEU A 224 -5.35 22.00 7.78
CA LEU A 224 -6.72 21.51 7.96
C LEU A 224 -7.03 21.13 9.42
N ARG A 225 -6.06 20.54 10.13
CA ARG A 225 -6.20 20.23 11.56
C ARG A 225 -6.30 21.51 12.41
N ARG A 226 -5.51 22.54 12.10
CA ARG A 226 -5.57 23.85 12.78
C ARG A 226 -6.93 24.55 12.59
N LEU A 227 -7.59 24.33 11.46
CA LEU A 227 -8.96 24.78 11.19
C LEU A 227 -10.05 23.91 11.85
N GLY A 228 -9.67 22.90 12.63
CA GLY A 228 -10.61 21.98 13.28
C GLY A 228 -11.24 20.94 12.36
N LYS A 229 -10.83 20.87 11.09
CA LYS A 229 -11.35 19.93 10.07
C LYS A 229 -10.57 18.61 10.06
N ASN A 230 -10.44 18.00 11.25
CA ASN A 230 -9.60 16.80 11.45
C ASN A 230 -10.10 15.58 10.65
N TYR A 231 -11.42 15.39 10.59
CA TYR A 231 -12.02 14.30 9.83
C TYR A 231 -11.84 14.47 8.32
N ASP A 232 -12.07 15.67 7.79
CA ASP A 232 -11.90 15.96 6.35
C ASP A 232 -10.44 15.78 5.93
N ALA A 233 -9.50 16.23 6.76
CA ALA A 233 -8.07 15.99 6.57
C ALA A 233 -7.72 14.50 6.55
N CYS A 234 -8.32 13.72 7.46
CA CYS A 234 -8.14 12.27 7.52
C CYS A 234 -8.64 11.59 6.24
N ILE A 235 -9.86 11.89 5.78
CA ILE A 235 -10.42 11.30 4.57
C ILE A 235 -9.58 11.66 3.34
N ALA A 236 -9.25 12.95 3.18
CA ALA A 236 -8.46 13.40 2.04
C ALA A 236 -7.05 12.79 2.04
N PHE A 237 -6.44 12.59 3.22
CA PHE A 237 -5.20 11.83 3.34
C PHE A 237 -5.37 10.37 2.91
N LEU A 238 -6.43 9.67 3.34
CA LEU A 238 -6.67 8.29 2.94
C LEU A 238 -6.95 8.14 1.44
N ASP A 239 -7.67 9.09 0.84
CA ASP A 239 -7.89 9.16 -0.61
C ASP A 239 -6.58 9.36 -1.38
N LEU A 240 -5.69 10.20 -0.83
CA LEU A 240 -4.33 10.37 -1.36
C LEU A 240 -3.59 9.02 -1.42
N ARG A 241 -3.64 8.27 -0.31
CA ARG A 241 -3.00 6.96 -0.19
C ARG A 241 -3.62 5.92 -1.11
N THR A 242 -4.94 5.94 -1.30
CA THR A 242 -5.66 5.10 -2.27
C THR A 242 -5.13 5.29 -3.68
N GLN A 243 -4.96 6.54 -4.12
CA GLN A 243 -4.44 6.83 -5.46
C GLN A 243 -2.98 6.40 -5.63
N LEU A 244 -2.14 6.52 -4.59
CA LEU A 244 -0.78 5.98 -4.61
C LEU A 244 -0.78 4.46 -4.75
N ILE A 245 -1.63 3.75 -4.00
CA ILE A 245 -1.76 2.30 -4.10
C ILE A 245 -2.17 1.91 -5.51
N HIS A 246 -3.19 2.56 -6.08
CA HIS A 246 -3.63 2.27 -7.44
C HIS A 246 -2.53 2.52 -8.48
N THR A 247 -1.77 3.61 -8.36
CA THR A 247 -0.68 3.92 -9.29
C THR A 247 0.45 2.90 -9.18
N SER A 248 0.81 2.53 -7.95
CA SER A 248 1.86 1.54 -7.66
C SER A 248 1.48 0.14 -8.16
N LEU A 249 0.22 -0.26 -7.98
CA LEU A 249 -0.31 -1.52 -8.49
C LEU A 249 -0.46 -1.52 -10.01
N LYS A 250 -0.79 -0.39 -10.65
CA LYS A 250 -0.84 -0.27 -12.11
C LYS A 250 0.54 -0.39 -12.76
N ALA A 251 1.59 0.12 -12.10
CA ALA A 251 2.97 -0.01 -12.57
C ALA A 251 3.44 -1.48 -12.64
N LYS A 252 2.80 -2.38 -11.87
CA LYS A 252 3.07 -3.81 -11.90
C LYS A 252 1.86 -4.58 -12.46
N PRO A 253 1.76 -4.73 -13.80
CA PRO A 253 0.61 -5.35 -14.43
C PRO A 253 0.46 -6.80 -13.97
N LEU A 254 -0.80 -7.23 -13.88
CA LEU A 254 -1.13 -8.59 -13.50
C LEU A 254 -0.92 -9.52 -14.71
N ASP A 255 0.01 -10.46 -14.59
CA ASP A 255 0.07 -11.60 -15.50
C ASP A 255 -0.80 -12.73 -14.94
N ARG A 256 -1.87 -13.08 -15.65
CA ARG A 256 -2.83 -14.12 -15.25
C ARG A 256 -2.27 -15.55 -15.34
N ARG A 257 -1.06 -15.73 -15.88
CA ARG A 257 -0.43 -17.05 -16.09
C ARG A 257 0.62 -17.41 -15.05
N SER A 258 0.99 -16.49 -14.17
CA SER A 258 2.04 -16.68 -13.16
C SER A 258 1.56 -16.20 -11.80
N LEU A 259 2.04 -16.84 -10.72
CA LEU A 259 1.76 -16.42 -9.34
C LEU A 259 2.76 -15.38 -8.82
N ILE A 260 3.91 -15.22 -9.47
CA ILE A 260 4.95 -14.22 -9.12
C ILE A 260 4.40 -12.78 -9.06
N PRO A 261 3.50 -12.35 -9.95
CA PRO A 261 2.86 -11.04 -9.85
C PRO A 261 1.99 -10.86 -8.61
N VAL A 262 1.41 -11.93 -8.05
CA VAL A 262 0.52 -11.84 -6.88
C VAL A 262 1.31 -11.57 -5.61
N GLU A 263 2.40 -12.30 -5.37
CA GLU A 263 3.30 -12.06 -4.22
C GLU A 263 3.85 -10.62 -4.25
N ALA A 264 4.32 -10.21 -5.42
CA ALA A 264 4.81 -8.86 -5.64
C ALA A 264 3.76 -7.76 -5.40
N ARG A 265 2.50 -7.99 -5.81
CA ARG A 265 1.40 -7.03 -5.61
C ARG A 265 0.94 -7.01 -4.15
N ALA A 266 0.95 -8.16 -3.48
CA ALA A 266 0.71 -8.24 -2.04
C ALA A 266 1.74 -7.40 -1.29
N GLU A 267 3.03 -7.58 -1.62
CA GLU A 267 4.10 -6.79 -1.02
C GLU A 267 3.89 -5.29 -1.22
N ILE A 268 3.62 -4.84 -2.46
CA ILE A 268 3.35 -3.42 -2.75
C ILE A 268 2.17 -2.90 -1.91
N LEU A 269 1.07 -3.64 -1.83
CA LEU A 269 -0.11 -3.25 -1.09
C LEU A 269 0.18 -3.10 0.40
N PHE A 270 0.70 -4.16 1.04
CA PHE A 270 0.91 -4.17 2.49
C PHE A 270 2.00 -3.18 2.91
N LEU A 271 3.06 -2.97 2.11
CA LEU A 271 4.04 -1.91 2.36
C LEU A 271 3.43 -0.52 2.24
N SER A 272 2.54 -0.30 1.27
CA SER A 272 1.85 0.98 1.09
C SER A 272 0.89 1.28 2.24
N ILE A 273 0.20 0.25 2.75
CA ILE A 273 -0.64 0.34 3.96
C ILE A 273 0.24 0.59 5.19
N GLU A 274 1.37 -0.09 5.34
CA GLU A 274 2.29 0.12 6.46
C GLU A 274 2.82 1.56 6.52
N ASP A 275 3.26 2.11 5.37
CA ASP A 275 3.69 3.51 5.27
C ASP A 275 2.53 4.47 5.54
N ALA A 276 1.30 4.14 5.10
CA ALA A 276 0.11 4.95 5.38
C ALA A 276 -0.19 4.98 6.89
N LEU A 277 -0.10 3.84 7.58
CA LEU A 277 -0.33 3.72 9.01
C LEU A 277 0.71 4.51 9.82
N LYS A 278 2.00 4.40 9.47
CA LYS A 278 3.06 5.19 10.11
C LYS A 278 2.79 6.69 9.97
N LYS A 279 2.52 7.15 8.75
CA LYS A 279 2.18 8.57 8.49
C LYS A 279 0.91 9.00 9.20
N TYR A 280 -0.11 8.15 9.27
CA TYR A 280 -1.35 8.42 10.00
C TYR A 280 -1.08 8.67 11.49
N HIS A 281 -0.21 7.86 12.10
CA HIS A 281 0.23 8.06 13.48
C HIS A 281 1.06 9.33 13.66
N ASP A 282 2.00 9.60 12.74
CA ASP A 282 2.81 10.84 12.74
C ASP A 282 1.94 12.09 12.63
N PHE A 283 0.83 12.01 11.88
CA PHE A 283 -0.14 13.09 11.76
C PHE A 283 -1.01 13.29 12.98
N GLY A 284 -1.07 12.34 13.91
CA GLY A 284 -1.87 12.45 15.13
C GLY A 284 -3.36 12.63 14.84
N PHE A 285 -3.91 11.89 13.87
CA PHE A 285 -5.35 11.87 13.64
C PHE A 285 -6.06 11.28 14.87
N GLU A 286 -6.93 12.08 15.48
CA GLU A 286 -7.63 11.76 16.71
C GLU A 286 -9.14 11.64 16.45
N GLY A 287 -9.84 10.95 17.36
CA GLY A 287 -11.28 10.76 17.30
C GLY A 287 -11.71 9.41 16.72
N MET A 288 -12.89 8.96 17.16
CA MET A 288 -13.44 7.66 16.75
C MET A 288 -13.77 7.61 15.25
N ALA A 289 -14.23 8.73 14.67
CA ALA A 289 -14.53 8.83 13.25
C ALA A 289 -13.29 8.57 12.36
N CYS A 290 -12.14 9.18 12.69
CA CYS A 290 -10.89 8.99 11.96
C CYS A 290 -10.37 7.55 12.09
N LYS A 291 -10.49 6.93 13.27
CA LYS A 291 -10.10 5.53 13.48
C LYS A 291 -10.98 4.57 12.68
N SER A 292 -12.28 4.79 12.69
CA SER A 292 -13.23 4.00 11.88
C SER A 292 -12.98 4.16 10.38
N ALA A 293 -12.66 5.38 9.92
CA ALA A 293 -12.29 5.64 8.53
C ALA A 293 -11.03 4.89 8.13
N LEU A 294 -9.99 4.88 8.98
CA LEU A 294 -8.76 4.12 8.76
C LEU A 294 -9.04 2.61 8.65
N ASN A 295 -9.82 2.07 9.59
CA ASN A 295 -10.19 0.65 9.57
C ASN A 295 -10.99 0.28 8.32
N GLY A 296 -11.94 1.13 7.93
CA GLY A 296 -12.72 0.98 6.71
C GLY A 296 -11.85 1.03 5.45
N TRP A 297 -10.87 1.94 5.42
CA TRP A 297 -9.93 2.08 4.31
C TRP A 297 -9.01 0.86 4.17
N VAL A 298 -8.42 0.38 5.27
CA VAL A 298 -7.58 -0.84 5.24
C VAL A 298 -8.41 -2.04 4.78
N LYS A 299 -9.62 -2.20 5.34
CA LYS A 299 -10.54 -3.27 4.94
C LYS A 299 -10.87 -3.19 3.46
N PHE A 300 -11.25 -2.02 2.94
CA PHE A 300 -11.56 -1.82 1.52
C PHE A 300 -10.42 -2.29 0.60
N HIS A 301 -9.19 -1.91 0.91
CA HIS A 301 -8.02 -2.28 0.10
C HIS A 301 -7.68 -3.77 0.17
N VAL A 302 -7.81 -4.38 1.35
CA VAL A 302 -7.60 -5.82 1.53
C VAL A 302 -8.70 -6.63 0.85
N ASP A 303 -9.96 -6.21 0.97
CA ASP A 303 -11.11 -6.84 0.29
C ASP A 303 -10.96 -6.76 -1.23
N ALA A 304 -10.60 -5.58 -1.76
CA ALA A 304 -10.36 -5.39 -3.19
C ALA A 304 -9.22 -6.29 -3.69
N PHE A 305 -8.10 -6.35 -2.96
CA PHE A 305 -6.98 -7.23 -3.28
C PHE A 305 -7.39 -8.71 -3.25
N ALA A 306 -8.15 -9.12 -2.22
CA ALA A 306 -8.59 -10.49 -2.07
C ALA A 306 -9.46 -10.94 -3.25
N ASN A 307 -10.46 -10.13 -3.60
CA ASN A 307 -11.35 -10.42 -4.73
C ASN A 307 -10.60 -10.45 -6.07
N ASP A 308 -9.70 -9.49 -6.31
CA ASP A 308 -9.00 -9.40 -7.59
C ASP A 308 -7.88 -10.43 -7.77
N HIS A 309 -7.27 -10.91 -6.67
CA HIS A 309 -6.02 -11.68 -6.72
C HIS A 309 -6.08 -13.03 -6.02
N LEU A 310 -6.71 -13.13 -4.85
CA LEU A 310 -6.76 -14.40 -4.13
C LEU A 310 -7.71 -15.39 -4.82
N GLU A 311 -8.82 -14.92 -5.41
CA GLU A 311 -9.69 -15.79 -6.23
C GLU A 311 -8.96 -16.41 -7.43
N GLN A 312 -8.00 -15.67 -8.00
CA GLN A 312 -7.22 -16.13 -9.15
C GLN A 312 -6.15 -17.16 -8.77
N LEU A 313 -5.71 -17.20 -7.51
CA LEU A 313 -4.73 -18.19 -7.04
C LEU A 313 -5.26 -19.63 -7.18
N PHE A 314 -6.55 -19.83 -6.89
CA PHE A 314 -7.17 -21.16 -6.82
C PHE A 314 -7.81 -21.62 -8.14
N THR A 315 -7.77 -20.78 -9.17
CA THR A 315 -8.24 -21.09 -10.53
C THR A 315 -7.09 -21.22 -11.54
N SER A 316 -5.89 -20.76 -11.16
CA SER A 316 -4.67 -20.87 -11.95
C SER A 316 -4.21 -22.33 -12.10
N GLN A 317 -3.59 -22.70 -13.22
CA GLN A 317 -2.88 -23.98 -13.41
C GLN A 317 -1.61 -24.11 -12.52
N ALA A 318 -1.49 -23.30 -11.48
CA ALA A 318 -0.34 -23.30 -10.60
C ALA A 318 -0.31 -24.56 -9.71
N SER A 319 0.91 -24.98 -9.37
CA SER A 319 1.09 -26.10 -8.44
C SER A 319 0.66 -25.71 -7.03
N LEU A 320 0.24 -26.70 -6.24
CA LEU A 320 -0.17 -26.51 -4.85
C LEU A 320 0.91 -25.79 -4.02
N THR A 321 2.18 -26.14 -4.22
CA THR A 321 3.34 -25.54 -3.54
C THR A 321 3.50 -24.05 -3.88
N ALA A 322 3.24 -23.67 -5.13
CA ALA A 322 3.31 -22.26 -5.53
C ALA A 322 2.17 -21.46 -4.89
N CYS A 323 0.96 -22.02 -4.81
CA CYS A 323 -0.16 -21.41 -4.08
C CYS A 323 0.16 -21.27 -2.58
N ALA A 324 0.73 -22.30 -1.96
CA ALA A 324 1.13 -22.28 -0.54
C ALA A 324 2.19 -21.21 -0.25
N SER A 325 3.20 -21.06 -1.11
CA SER A 325 4.20 -19.97 -1.00
C SER A 325 3.54 -18.60 -1.04
N CYS A 326 2.61 -18.39 -1.98
CA CYS A 326 1.94 -17.10 -2.13
C CYS A 326 1.07 -16.77 -0.91
N VAL A 327 0.28 -17.74 -0.41
CA VAL A 327 -0.54 -17.57 0.79
C VAL A 327 0.34 -17.27 2.01
N ARG A 328 1.47 -17.97 2.17
CA ARG A 328 2.45 -17.71 3.23
C ARG A 328 2.99 -16.29 3.15
N SER A 329 3.36 -15.83 1.95
CA SER A 329 3.88 -14.49 1.72
C SER A 329 2.84 -13.42 2.11
N VAL A 330 1.60 -13.56 1.62
CA VAL A 330 0.48 -12.66 1.93
C VAL A 330 0.26 -12.58 3.45
N ARG A 331 0.17 -13.72 4.14
CA ARG A 331 -0.01 -13.74 5.60
C ARG A 331 1.17 -13.13 6.35
N LYS A 332 2.40 -13.38 5.90
CA LYS A 332 3.61 -12.77 6.47
C LYS A 332 3.58 -11.24 6.35
N HIS A 333 3.16 -10.71 5.20
CA HIS A 333 3.04 -9.27 5.00
C HIS A 333 1.93 -8.66 5.87
N ALA A 334 0.79 -9.34 6.00
CA ALA A 334 -0.31 -8.91 6.86
C ALA A 334 0.07 -8.91 8.35
N ALA A 335 0.79 -9.93 8.83
CA ALA A 335 1.23 -10.04 10.21
C ALA A 335 2.16 -8.89 10.65
N ARG A 336 2.87 -8.23 9.72
CA ARG A 336 3.65 -7.04 10.02
C ARG A 336 2.76 -5.87 10.48
N LEU A 337 1.54 -5.77 9.95
CA LEU A 337 0.60 -4.71 10.30
C LEU A 337 0.03 -4.87 11.72
N THR A 338 0.08 -6.07 12.28
CA THR A 338 -0.31 -6.32 13.68
C THR A 338 0.54 -5.50 14.65
N SER A 339 1.81 -5.26 14.32
CA SER A 339 2.69 -4.39 15.13
C SER A 339 2.26 -2.93 15.15
N LEU A 340 1.48 -2.49 14.15
CA LEU A 340 0.88 -1.16 14.04
C LEU A 340 -0.57 -1.13 14.53
N GLY A 341 -1.03 -2.17 15.22
CA GLY A 341 -2.37 -2.26 15.78
C GLY A 341 -3.46 -2.74 14.83
N MET A 342 -3.10 -3.25 13.64
CA MET A 342 -4.03 -3.77 12.65
C MET A 342 -3.88 -5.29 12.49
N ASP A 343 -4.79 -6.06 13.09
CA ASP A 343 -4.88 -7.50 12.86
C ASP A 343 -5.83 -7.82 11.70
N LEU A 344 -5.28 -8.40 10.63
CA LEU A 344 -6.00 -8.72 9.40
C LEU A 344 -6.19 -10.23 9.21
N SER A 345 -5.76 -11.05 10.18
CA SER A 345 -5.70 -12.51 10.05
C SER A 345 -7.09 -13.10 9.74
N LEU A 346 -8.10 -12.68 10.51
CA LEU A 346 -9.49 -13.12 10.33
C LEU A 346 -10.10 -12.68 8.99
N LEU A 347 -9.75 -11.47 8.53
CA LEU A 347 -10.25 -10.93 7.27
C LEU A 347 -9.70 -11.75 6.09
N LEU A 348 -8.39 -12.00 6.08
CA LEU A 348 -7.73 -12.78 5.04
C LEU A 348 -8.19 -14.23 5.05
N ASP A 349 -8.31 -14.84 6.23
CA ASP A 349 -8.78 -16.22 6.33
C ASP A 349 -10.23 -16.35 5.85
N GLY A 350 -11.10 -15.37 6.10
CA GLY A 350 -12.46 -15.35 5.56
C GLY A 350 -12.49 -15.38 4.02
N HIS A 351 -11.63 -14.62 3.35
CA HIS A 351 -11.52 -14.62 1.89
C HIS A 351 -10.96 -15.94 1.35
N LEU A 352 -9.94 -16.48 2.01
CA LEU A 352 -9.28 -17.72 1.62
C LEU A 352 -10.21 -18.94 1.77
N GLU A 353 -11.01 -19.02 2.85
CA GLU A 353 -11.86 -20.18 3.14
C GLU A 353 -12.88 -20.47 2.03
N SER A 354 -13.46 -19.43 1.43
CA SER A 354 -14.52 -19.57 0.42
C SER A 354 -14.08 -20.37 -0.81
N GLN A 355 -12.82 -20.23 -1.24
CA GLN A 355 -12.29 -20.84 -2.47
C GLN A 355 -11.33 -22.02 -2.20
N ASN A 356 -10.69 -22.07 -1.03
CA ASN A 356 -9.70 -23.09 -0.71
C ASN A 356 -10.24 -24.51 -0.69
N ARG A 357 -11.49 -24.70 -0.25
CA ARG A 357 -12.02 -26.06 -0.01
C ARG A 357 -12.06 -26.90 -1.28
N VAL A 358 -12.69 -26.39 -2.33
CA VAL A 358 -12.86 -27.14 -3.59
C VAL A 358 -11.52 -27.38 -4.26
N PHE A 359 -10.65 -26.37 -4.24
CA PHE A 359 -9.30 -26.46 -4.78
C PHE A 359 -8.46 -27.53 -4.07
N LEU A 360 -8.43 -27.53 -2.74
CA LEU A 360 -7.68 -28.53 -1.96
C LEU A 360 -8.24 -29.94 -2.16
N GLU A 361 -9.57 -30.09 -2.22
CA GLU A 361 -10.20 -31.38 -2.53
C GLU A 361 -9.78 -31.91 -3.91
N GLN A 362 -9.67 -31.04 -4.92
CA GLN A 362 -9.22 -31.44 -6.26
C GLN A 362 -7.73 -31.79 -6.29
N MET A 363 -6.86 -30.94 -5.73
CA MET A 363 -5.41 -31.19 -5.72
C MET A 363 -5.04 -32.49 -5.00
N VAL A 364 -5.76 -32.83 -3.93
CA VAL A 364 -5.58 -34.10 -3.21
C VAL A 364 -6.06 -35.30 -4.03
N LYS A 365 -7.16 -35.17 -4.78
CA LYS A 365 -7.61 -36.23 -5.71
C LYS A 365 -6.57 -36.48 -6.79
N ASP A 366 -6.07 -35.42 -7.43
CA ASP A 366 -5.04 -35.53 -8.48
C ASP A 366 -3.76 -36.16 -7.92
N PHE A 367 -3.38 -35.82 -6.69
CA PHE A 367 -2.27 -36.47 -5.99
C PHE A 367 -2.52 -37.97 -5.80
N ILE A 368 -3.70 -38.36 -5.30
CA ILE A 368 -4.07 -39.76 -5.06
C ILE A 368 -4.02 -40.55 -6.37
N GLU A 369 -4.61 -40.04 -7.44
CA GLU A 369 -4.62 -40.71 -8.75
C GLU A 369 -3.21 -40.91 -9.29
N ASN A 370 -2.38 -39.85 -9.27
CA ASN A 370 -1.00 -39.90 -9.73
C ASN A 370 -0.16 -40.90 -8.91
N LYS A 371 -0.24 -40.87 -7.58
CA LYS A 371 0.53 -41.79 -6.71
C LYS A 371 0.04 -43.23 -6.80
N THR A 372 -1.26 -43.46 -6.92
CA THR A 372 -1.82 -44.80 -7.10
C THR A 372 -1.31 -45.45 -8.38
N ASN A 373 -1.24 -44.70 -9.48
CA ASN A 373 -0.72 -45.21 -10.75
C ASN A 373 0.78 -45.52 -10.67
N LEU A 374 1.57 -44.67 -10.01
CA LEU A 374 3.00 -44.90 -9.84
C LEU A 374 3.33 -46.14 -8.98
N LEU A 375 2.47 -46.46 -8.00
CA LEU A 375 2.68 -47.61 -7.10
C LEU A 375 2.24 -48.95 -7.73
N LYS A 376 1.23 -48.96 -8.61
CA LYS A 376 0.66 -50.20 -9.20
C LYS A 376 1.64 -51.04 -10.02
N ASP A 377 2.69 -50.42 -10.59
CA ASP A 377 3.56 -51.07 -11.57
C ASP A 377 4.97 -51.41 -11.05
N GLN A 378 5.26 -51.17 -9.76
CA GLN A 378 6.63 -51.24 -9.24
C GLN A 378 6.85 -52.38 -8.23
N ARG A 379 7.93 -53.13 -8.42
CA ARG A 379 8.36 -54.16 -7.48
C ARG A 379 9.01 -53.52 -6.25
N ILE A 380 8.59 -53.94 -5.07
CA ILE A 380 9.18 -53.48 -3.81
C ILE A 380 10.53 -54.15 -3.62
N GLU A 381 11.59 -53.41 -3.95
CA GLU A 381 12.98 -53.83 -3.82
C GLU A 381 13.77 -52.83 -2.96
N PRO A 382 14.84 -53.26 -2.26
CA PRO A 382 15.68 -52.34 -1.51
C PRO A 382 16.35 -51.31 -2.43
N THR A 383 16.45 -50.06 -1.98
CA THR A 383 17.17 -49.02 -2.74
C THR A 383 18.68 -49.25 -2.63
N VAL A 384 19.36 -49.45 -3.76
CA VAL A 384 20.81 -49.70 -3.79
C VAL A 384 21.57 -48.43 -4.13
N PHE A 385 22.60 -48.10 -3.36
CA PHE A 385 23.46 -46.94 -3.59
C PHE A 385 24.77 -47.35 -4.29
N PRO A 386 25.26 -46.55 -5.25
CA PRO A 386 26.50 -46.85 -5.98
C PRO A 386 27.76 -46.61 -5.14
N THR A 387 27.73 -45.70 -4.16
CA THR A 387 28.91 -45.31 -3.35
C THR A 387 28.56 -45.13 -1.87
N LYS A 388 29.55 -45.26 -1.00
CA LYS A 388 29.41 -45.00 0.45
C LYS A 388 29.11 -43.52 0.76
N GLU A 389 29.56 -42.61 -0.10
CA GLU A 389 29.26 -41.17 0.02
C GLU A 389 27.79 -40.86 -0.27
N ALA A 390 27.17 -41.56 -1.22
CA ALA A 390 25.73 -41.42 -1.49
C ALA A 390 24.88 -41.89 -0.31
N VAL A 391 25.32 -42.91 0.43
CA VAL A 391 24.71 -43.35 1.69
C VAL A 391 24.88 -42.29 2.79
N ALA A 392 26.06 -41.67 2.90
CA ALA A 392 26.29 -40.57 3.86
C ALA A 392 25.43 -39.33 3.56
N SER A 393 25.06 -39.11 2.29
CA SER A 393 24.11 -38.05 1.91
C SER A 393 22.67 -38.30 2.37
N LEU A 394 22.34 -39.51 2.85
CA LEU A 394 21.04 -39.79 3.50
C LEU A 394 20.87 -39.00 4.81
N ASP A 395 21.95 -38.60 5.48
CA ASP A 395 21.86 -37.66 6.60
C ASP A 395 21.34 -36.29 6.16
N ASN A 396 21.55 -35.89 4.89
CA ASN A 396 20.89 -34.70 4.33
C ASN A 396 19.39 -34.93 4.08
N ILE A 397 18.89 -36.18 4.02
CA ILE A 397 17.45 -36.47 3.98
C ILE A 397 16.80 -36.19 5.35
N ALA A 398 17.58 -36.16 6.45
CA ALA A 398 17.08 -35.66 7.72
C ALA A 398 16.66 -34.17 7.64
N LEU A 399 17.25 -33.37 6.74
CA LEU A 399 16.83 -31.99 6.47
C LEU A 399 15.49 -31.90 5.71
N SER A 400 15.05 -32.99 5.06
CA SER A 400 13.76 -33.07 4.36
C SER A 400 12.61 -33.63 5.22
N GLY A 401 12.76 -33.60 6.55
CA GLY A 401 11.66 -33.91 7.47
C GLY A 401 11.23 -35.39 7.48
N LEU A 402 12.10 -36.32 7.08
CA LEU A 402 11.81 -37.77 7.08
C LEU A 402 12.46 -38.53 8.25
N GLY A 403 13.07 -37.83 9.21
CA GLY A 403 13.71 -38.42 10.39
C GLY A 403 14.99 -39.22 10.05
N MET A 404 15.42 -40.10 10.97
CA MET A 404 16.67 -40.87 10.82
C MET A 404 16.49 -42.06 9.86
N ALA A 405 16.60 -41.80 8.56
CA ALA A 405 16.59 -42.86 7.53
C ALA A 405 17.79 -43.83 7.66
N ALA A 406 18.88 -43.40 8.32
CA ALA A 406 20.09 -44.18 8.58
C ALA A 406 19.83 -45.51 9.31
N VAL A 407 18.76 -45.59 10.12
CA VAL A 407 18.38 -46.80 10.88
C VAL A 407 17.97 -47.96 9.96
N TYR A 408 17.59 -47.67 8.73
CA TYR A 408 17.13 -48.67 7.75
C TYR A 408 18.19 -49.05 6.72
N VAL A 409 19.43 -48.55 6.88
CA VAL A 409 20.55 -48.81 5.98
C VAL A 409 21.27 -50.09 6.41
N ASP A 410 21.50 -50.99 5.46
CA ASP A 410 22.34 -52.17 5.58
C ASP A 410 23.45 -52.12 4.51
N GLY A 411 24.64 -51.67 4.92
CA GLY A 411 25.79 -51.47 4.05
C GLY A 411 25.56 -50.38 2.99
N LEU A 412 25.39 -50.80 1.72
CA LEU A 412 25.09 -49.92 0.58
C LEU A 412 23.62 -49.99 0.14
N ARG A 413 22.75 -50.60 0.96
CA ARG A 413 21.33 -50.78 0.64
C ARG A 413 20.49 -50.11 1.70
N LEU A 414 19.46 -49.40 1.28
CA LEU A 414 18.39 -48.93 2.16
C LEU A 414 17.23 -49.92 2.03
N ASN A 415 16.83 -50.50 3.16
CA ASN A 415 15.75 -51.49 3.23
C ASN A 415 14.35 -50.87 3.06
N ILE A 416 14.26 -49.77 2.33
CA ILE A 416 13.02 -49.10 1.94
C ILE A 416 13.10 -48.92 0.43
N ALA A 417 12.01 -49.19 -0.28
CA ALA A 417 11.95 -48.98 -1.72
C ALA A 417 11.93 -47.48 -2.06
N SER A 418 12.60 -47.10 -3.15
CA SER A 418 12.72 -45.70 -3.58
C SER A 418 11.35 -45.04 -3.78
N GLN A 419 10.40 -45.79 -4.34
CA GLN A 419 9.03 -45.37 -4.56
C GLN A 419 8.29 -44.95 -3.28
N HIS A 420 8.56 -45.63 -2.16
CA HIS A 420 7.95 -45.31 -0.87
C HIS A 420 8.59 -44.07 -0.24
N ILE A 421 9.90 -43.85 -0.48
CA ILE A 421 10.60 -42.63 -0.06
C ILE A 421 10.09 -41.42 -0.86
N ASP A 422 9.96 -41.56 -2.17
CA ASP A 422 9.47 -40.50 -3.04
C ASP A 422 8.00 -40.17 -2.76
N PHE A 423 7.19 -41.19 -2.44
CA PHE A 423 5.85 -40.98 -1.89
C PHE A 423 5.90 -40.19 -0.58
N ALA A 424 6.72 -40.61 0.38
CA ALA A 424 6.82 -39.98 1.70
C ALA A 424 7.22 -38.50 1.60
N LYS A 425 8.22 -38.16 0.75
CA LYS A 425 8.60 -36.77 0.46
C LYS A 425 7.43 -35.97 -0.11
N SER A 426 6.77 -36.52 -1.13
CA SER A 426 5.66 -35.85 -1.80
C SER A 426 4.45 -35.67 -0.88
N PHE A 427 4.21 -36.63 0.01
CA PHE A 427 3.14 -36.60 1.00
C PHE A 427 3.40 -35.55 2.08
N LEU A 428 4.62 -35.48 2.64
CA LEU A 428 4.95 -34.44 3.61
C LEU A 428 4.91 -33.04 3.00
N GLN A 429 5.35 -32.89 1.75
CA GLN A 429 5.21 -31.64 1.01
C GLN A 429 3.73 -31.26 0.85
N LEU A 430 2.88 -32.21 0.44
CA LEU A 430 1.43 -32.03 0.35
C LEU A 430 0.83 -31.60 1.69
N VAL A 431 1.18 -32.27 2.80
CA VAL A 431 0.69 -31.91 4.14
C VAL A 431 1.12 -30.49 4.52
N GLY A 432 2.38 -30.13 4.26
CA GLY A 432 2.88 -28.77 4.50
C GLY A 432 2.13 -27.72 3.67
N ASP A 433 1.90 -27.98 2.39
CA ASP A 433 1.23 -27.03 1.50
C ASP A 433 -0.27 -26.90 1.81
N VAL A 434 -0.95 -28.01 2.13
CA VAL A 434 -2.37 -28.01 2.54
C VAL A 434 -2.56 -27.28 3.87
N THR A 435 -1.68 -27.52 4.85
CA THR A 435 -1.74 -26.85 6.16
C THR A 435 -1.41 -25.36 6.07
N GLU A 436 -0.52 -24.98 5.13
CA GLU A 436 -0.25 -23.58 4.84
C GLU A 436 -1.46 -22.91 4.19
N ILE A 437 -2.14 -23.51 3.22
CA ILE A 437 -3.28 -22.86 2.55
C ILE A 437 -4.51 -22.79 3.48
N ALA A 438 -4.77 -23.87 4.22
CA ALA A 438 -5.96 -24.00 5.03
C ALA A 438 -6.06 -22.97 6.17
N THR A 439 -7.30 -22.61 6.48
CA THR A 439 -7.69 -21.76 7.61
C THR A 439 -8.04 -22.62 8.82
N GLU A 440 -8.07 -22.05 10.02
CA GLU A 440 -8.34 -22.79 11.26
C GLU A 440 -9.71 -23.50 11.26
N SER A 441 -10.71 -22.89 10.61
CA SER A 441 -12.06 -23.45 10.40
C SER A 441 -12.06 -24.75 9.58
N MET A 442 -11.06 -24.96 8.71
CA MET A 442 -10.97 -26.11 7.82
C MET A 442 -10.32 -27.36 8.45
N LYS A 443 -10.02 -27.34 9.75
CA LYS A 443 -9.37 -28.42 10.51
C LYS A 443 -9.89 -29.84 10.17
N ASN A 444 -11.21 -30.02 10.15
CA ASN A 444 -11.82 -31.33 9.90
C ASN A 444 -11.68 -31.77 8.43
N VAL A 445 -11.78 -30.81 7.50
CA VAL A 445 -11.63 -31.06 6.07
C VAL A 445 -10.20 -31.46 5.76
N VAL A 446 -9.22 -30.71 6.28
CA VAL A 446 -7.79 -31.01 6.11
C VAL A 446 -7.44 -32.39 6.68
N ASN A 447 -7.91 -32.71 7.89
CA ASN A 447 -7.69 -34.03 8.48
C ASN A 447 -8.23 -35.16 7.58
N SER A 448 -9.44 -35.00 7.03
CA SER A 448 -10.02 -35.97 6.09
C SER A 448 -9.20 -36.09 4.80
N LEU A 449 -8.76 -34.96 4.23
CA LEU A 449 -7.96 -34.93 3.01
C LEU A 449 -6.59 -35.57 3.17
N VAL A 450 -5.90 -35.26 4.27
CA VAL A 450 -4.58 -35.80 4.58
C VAL A 450 -4.65 -37.32 4.81
N LYS A 451 -5.71 -37.82 5.46
CA LYS A 451 -5.95 -39.26 5.59
C LYS A 451 -6.13 -39.93 4.22
N LYS A 452 -7.00 -39.37 3.37
CA LYS A 452 -7.22 -39.87 2.00
C LYS A 452 -5.94 -39.85 1.16
N ALA A 453 -5.11 -38.81 1.30
CA ALA A 453 -3.84 -38.73 0.59
C ALA A 453 -2.84 -39.83 1.00
N PHE A 454 -3.00 -40.44 2.18
CA PHE A 454 -2.17 -41.55 2.65
C PHE A 454 -2.65 -42.92 2.17
N GLU A 455 -3.93 -43.06 1.79
CA GLU A 455 -4.55 -44.32 1.35
C GLU A 455 -3.77 -45.06 0.25
N PRO A 456 -3.22 -44.41 -0.80
CA PRO A 456 -2.48 -45.12 -1.85
C PRO A 456 -1.30 -45.94 -1.35
N LEU A 457 -0.53 -45.39 -0.38
CA LEU A 457 0.58 -46.12 0.22
C LEU A 457 0.09 -47.24 1.13
N LEU A 458 -0.99 -47.00 1.87
CA LEU A 458 -1.56 -48.01 2.76
C LEU A 458 -2.08 -49.22 1.95
N ASP A 459 -2.76 -48.98 0.84
CA ASP A 459 -3.29 -50.02 -0.05
C ASP A 459 -2.18 -50.81 -0.74
N ASP A 460 -1.12 -50.14 -1.22
CA ASP A 460 0.07 -50.80 -1.79
C ASP A 460 0.75 -51.74 -0.77
N LEU A 461 0.96 -51.26 0.45
CA LEU A 461 1.55 -52.06 1.53
C LEU A 461 0.63 -53.23 1.92
N GLN A 462 -0.68 -53.01 2.05
CA GLN A 462 -1.62 -54.07 2.37
C GLN A 462 -1.67 -55.15 1.29
N TYR A 463 -1.72 -54.74 0.02
CA TYR A 463 -1.69 -55.66 -1.12
C TYR A 463 -0.40 -56.48 -1.12
N SER A 464 0.74 -55.81 -0.94
CA SER A 464 2.04 -56.46 -0.89
C SER A 464 2.18 -57.44 0.26
N VAL A 465 1.68 -57.10 1.46
CA VAL A 465 1.67 -57.99 2.62
C VAL A 465 0.77 -59.22 2.41
N LYS A 466 -0.37 -59.05 1.72
CA LYS A 466 -1.27 -60.16 1.34
C LYS A 466 -0.61 -61.10 0.33
N GLN A 467 0.11 -60.56 -0.65
CA GLN A 467 0.80 -61.32 -1.71
C GLN A 467 2.11 -62.00 -1.24
N LEU A 468 2.55 -61.77 -0.01
CA LEU A 468 3.72 -62.44 0.56
C LEU A 468 3.45 -63.94 0.82
N THR A 469 4.11 -64.78 0.02
CA THR A 469 4.36 -66.19 0.33
C THR A 469 5.61 -66.33 1.22
N ALA A 470 5.66 -67.40 2.04
CA ALA A 470 6.67 -67.60 3.10
C ALA A 470 8.15 -67.65 2.65
N SER A 471 8.43 -67.58 1.36
CA SER A 471 9.76 -67.80 0.76
C SER A 471 10.41 -66.55 0.13
N LYS A 472 9.83 -65.34 0.26
CA LYS A 472 10.33 -64.15 -0.47
C LYS A 472 11.32 -63.27 0.35
N PRO A 473 12.39 -62.74 -0.29
CA PRO A 473 13.37 -61.82 0.32
C PRO A 473 12.82 -60.43 0.70
N ASN A 474 11.55 -60.13 0.36
CA ASN A 474 10.97 -58.79 0.51
C ASN A 474 10.32 -58.55 1.88
N VAL A 475 10.26 -59.54 2.77
CA VAL A 475 9.67 -59.40 4.12
C VAL A 475 10.43 -58.37 4.96
N GLY A 476 11.76 -58.36 4.85
CA GLY A 476 12.61 -57.39 5.57
C GLY A 476 12.37 -55.95 5.11
N VAL A 477 12.30 -55.73 3.79
CA VAL A 477 12.04 -54.41 3.19
C VAL A 477 10.66 -53.90 3.58
N LEU A 478 9.63 -54.75 3.47
CA LEU A 478 8.27 -54.38 3.87
C LEU A 478 8.16 -54.07 5.36
N SER A 479 8.83 -54.85 6.22
CA SER A 479 8.85 -54.60 7.66
C SER A 479 9.55 -53.28 8.01
N ALA A 480 10.61 -52.92 7.27
CA ALA A 480 11.31 -51.65 7.43
C ALA A 480 10.46 -50.47 6.92
N THR A 481 9.78 -50.61 5.78
CA THR A 481 8.87 -49.56 5.27
C THR A 481 7.70 -49.29 6.22
N VAL A 482 7.06 -50.33 6.79
CA VAL A 482 5.98 -50.16 7.76
C VAL A 482 6.48 -49.48 9.04
N ASP A 483 7.65 -49.88 9.54
CA ASP A 483 8.28 -49.26 10.71
C ASP A 483 8.66 -47.80 10.45
N PHE A 484 9.15 -47.50 9.25
CA PHE A 484 9.43 -46.15 8.79
C PHE A 484 8.18 -45.27 8.76
N CYS A 485 7.05 -45.79 8.26
CA CYS A 485 5.78 -45.07 8.23
C CYS A 485 5.28 -44.73 9.64
N LEU A 486 5.39 -45.69 10.58
CA LEU A 486 4.97 -45.52 11.97
C LEU A 486 5.85 -44.55 12.77
N LYS A 487 7.16 -44.58 12.56
CA LYS A 487 8.12 -43.82 13.37
C LYS A 487 8.50 -42.46 12.80
N ASN A 488 8.40 -42.27 11.48
CA ASN A 488 8.84 -41.04 10.83
C ASN A 488 7.70 -40.35 10.08
N LEU A 489 7.08 -41.03 9.11
CA LEU A 489 6.15 -40.38 8.18
C LEU A 489 4.88 -39.84 8.88
N ILE A 490 4.19 -40.68 9.64
CA ILE A 490 2.97 -40.28 10.34
C ILE A 490 3.26 -39.24 11.43
N PRO A 491 4.26 -39.43 12.33
CA PRO A 491 4.58 -38.43 13.34
C PRO A 491 4.91 -37.05 12.76
N ASN A 492 5.63 -36.98 11.64
CA ASN A 492 5.97 -35.70 11.01
C ASN A 492 4.75 -35.02 10.37
N ALA A 493 3.83 -35.80 9.78
CA ALA A 493 2.55 -35.27 9.31
C ALA A 493 1.66 -34.78 10.46
N GLU A 494 1.68 -35.48 11.60
CA GLU A 494 0.97 -35.08 12.82
C GLU A 494 1.52 -33.79 13.42
N ASP A 495 2.84 -33.63 13.44
CA ASP A 495 3.50 -32.44 13.97
C ASP A 495 3.18 -31.19 13.12
N ALA A 496 3.17 -31.34 11.80
CA ALA A 496 2.73 -30.28 10.89
C ALA A 496 1.27 -29.85 11.16
N MET A 497 0.36 -30.82 11.32
CA MET A 497 -1.04 -30.52 11.63
C MET A 497 -1.24 -29.97 13.05
N LYS A 498 -0.44 -30.42 14.03
CA LYS A 498 -0.49 -29.96 15.42
C LYS A 498 -0.04 -28.52 15.55
N THR A 499 1.03 -28.16 14.85
CA THR A 499 1.58 -26.79 14.84
C THR A 499 0.55 -25.78 14.34
N LYS A 500 -0.24 -26.15 13.32
CA LYS A 500 -1.24 -25.25 12.71
C LYS A 500 -2.60 -25.25 13.40
N PHE A 501 -3.13 -26.41 13.81
CA PHE A 501 -4.53 -26.56 14.25
C PHE A 501 -4.70 -27.01 15.71
N ALA A 502 -3.60 -27.08 16.47
CA ALA A 502 -3.56 -27.56 17.85
C ALA A 502 -4.34 -28.88 18.07
N ILE A 503 -4.29 -29.78 17.10
CA ILE A 503 -4.95 -31.09 17.19
C ILE A 503 -4.11 -32.01 18.07
N GLN A 504 -4.76 -32.78 18.95
CA GLN A 504 -4.06 -33.84 19.65
C GLN A 504 -3.69 -34.95 18.67
N SER A 505 -2.42 -35.38 18.67
CA SER A 505 -1.90 -36.47 17.83
C SER A 505 -2.65 -37.81 18.03
N SER A 506 -3.36 -37.97 19.15
CA SER A 506 -4.21 -39.13 19.43
C SER A 506 -5.46 -39.22 18.54
N GLN A 507 -5.84 -38.15 17.84
CA GLN A 507 -7.03 -38.09 16.98
C GLN A 507 -6.69 -38.18 15.48
N LEU A 508 -5.39 -38.16 15.15
CA LEU A 508 -4.88 -38.19 13.78
C LEU A 508 -4.40 -39.61 13.44
N PHE A 509 -4.66 -40.01 12.20
CA PHE A 509 -4.22 -41.31 11.63
C PHE A 509 -4.49 -42.57 12.47
N VAL A 510 -5.51 -42.59 13.34
CA VAL A 510 -5.78 -43.72 14.26
C VAL A 510 -5.98 -45.03 13.50
N THR A 511 -6.84 -45.01 12.49
CA THR A 511 -7.17 -46.17 11.66
C THR A 511 -5.98 -46.68 10.83
N GLU A 512 -5.18 -45.75 10.33
CA GLU A 512 -4.01 -45.99 9.50
C GLU A 512 -2.86 -46.58 10.34
N LYS A 513 -2.64 -46.04 11.55
CA LYS A 513 -1.70 -46.59 12.55
C LYS A 513 -2.10 -48.02 12.94
N ASP A 514 -3.38 -48.27 13.23
CA ASP A 514 -3.86 -49.60 13.58
C ASP A 514 -3.66 -50.61 12.43
N ALA A 515 -3.91 -50.19 11.18
CA ALA A 515 -3.65 -51.01 10.01
C ALA A 515 -2.17 -51.34 9.83
N LEU A 516 -1.27 -50.35 10.00
CA LEU A 516 0.18 -50.54 9.95
C LEU A 516 0.68 -51.45 11.07
N ILE A 517 0.17 -51.31 12.30
CA ILE A 517 0.52 -52.20 13.43
C ILE A 517 0.11 -53.64 13.14
N LYS A 518 -1.09 -53.88 12.61
CA LYS A 518 -1.56 -55.22 12.18
C LYS A 518 -0.70 -55.80 11.07
N MET A 519 -0.27 -54.98 10.12
CA MET A 519 0.67 -55.39 9.07
C MET A 519 2.03 -55.77 9.66
N GLN A 520 2.57 -54.97 10.58
CA GLN A 520 3.83 -55.26 11.27
C GLN A 520 3.76 -56.59 12.04
N SER A 521 2.65 -56.88 12.74
CA SER A 521 2.48 -58.16 13.44
C SER A 521 2.43 -59.35 12.48
N THR A 522 1.78 -59.17 11.33
CA THR A 522 1.69 -60.21 10.28
C THR A 522 3.05 -60.47 9.62
N LEU A 523 3.84 -59.41 9.40
CA LEU A 523 5.20 -59.53 8.88
C LEU A 523 6.13 -60.21 9.89
N LYS A 524 6.01 -59.87 11.18
CA LYS A 524 6.77 -60.53 12.25
C LYS A 524 6.42 -62.01 12.41
N SER A 525 5.16 -62.41 12.24
CA SER A 525 4.78 -63.83 12.30
C SER A 525 5.29 -64.60 11.07
N LYS A 526 5.21 -63.99 9.88
CA LYS A 526 5.76 -64.57 8.63
C LYS A 526 7.29 -64.68 8.64
N ALA A 527 7.99 -63.74 9.28
CA ALA A 527 9.46 -63.79 9.43
C ALA A 527 9.95 -64.83 10.45
N LYS A 528 9.08 -65.28 11.38
CA LYS A 528 9.40 -66.30 12.40
C LYS A 528 9.11 -67.74 11.95
N LEU A 529 8.49 -67.94 10.79
CA LEU A 529 8.36 -69.28 10.21
C LEU A 529 9.75 -69.73 9.75
N PRO A 530 10.30 -70.84 10.29
CA PRO A 530 11.55 -71.38 9.79
C PRO A 530 11.40 -71.68 8.31
N ALA A 531 12.48 -71.47 7.55
CA ALA A 531 12.62 -71.98 6.20
C ALA A 531 12.52 -73.52 6.25
N THR A 532 11.30 -74.05 6.22
CA THR A 532 11.07 -75.48 6.12
C THR A 532 11.40 -75.88 4.69
N ILE A 533 12.63 -76.34 4.53
CA ILE A 533 13.19 -77.21 3.50
C ILE A 533 12.11 -77.80 2.57
N VAL A 534 12.08 -77.33 1.32
CA VAL A 534 11.80 -78.15 0.13
C VAL A 534 12.74 -77.70 -0.98
#